data_AF-A0A9E2KR03-F1
#
_entry.id   AF-A0A9E2KR03-F1
#
_cell.length_a   1.000
_cell.length_b   1.000
_cell.length_c   1.000
_cell.angle_alpha   90.00
_cell.angle_beta   90.00
_cell.angle_gamma   90.00
#
_symmetry.space_group_name_H-M   'P 1'
#
loop_
_entity.id
_entity.type
_entity.pdbx_description
1 polymer ?
#
loop_
_entity_poly.entity_id
_entity_poly.type
_entity_poly.pdbx_seq_one_letter_code
_entity_poly.pdbx_strand_id
1 'polypeptide(L)'
;MKKSKIILVSLSLFASAATLAPIASPVFAAKSIVTENKTANAKAEDVQTIKMTITKTGTDKPSDAAMFLGKNAEVTVKDGKIVSVKIHVDGSTNPRTKGQNMAKMVASFAINGVKGEQKNIAQDGSSLDFIFPASAYKEGKGTVEFQINAMGHAMDEKADITFDKVILPAADKTAKKTTKKAKTSHNKTVKKAKQTKHVKKAKKARKVKRTLKHNAYIYKKNGKRANKKVLKKHHRVNTYGRAIKLHGKYFYRISKNTYVKRANF
;
A
#
# COMPACT_ATOMS: atom_id res chain seq x y z
N MET A 1 -5.87 55.34 -25.15
CA MET A 1 -6.31 54.90 -23.81
C MET A 1 -7.46 53.90 -23.96
N LYS A 2 -7.32 52.64 -23.53
CA LYS A 2 -8.40 51.63 -23.59
C LYS A 2 -9.09 51.54 -22.22
N LYS A 3 -10.39 51.83 -22.14
CA LYS A 3 -11.19 51.73 -20.92
C LYS A 3 -11.83 50.34 -20.84
N SER A 4 -11.26 49.43 -20.06
CA SER A 4 -11.86 48.12 -19.78
C SER A 4 -12.95 48.24 -18.71
N LYS A 5 -14.17 47.81 -19.02
CA LYS A 5 -15.29 47.77 -18.07
C LYS A 5 -15.12 46.59 -17.12
N ILE A 6 -15.24 46.84 -15.82
CA ILE A 6 -15.28 45.82 -14.78
C ILE A 6 -16.70 45.27 -14.71
N ILE A 7 -16.87 43.95 -14.83
CA ILE A 7 -18.16 43.27 -14.63
C ILE A 7 -18.16 42.67 -13.22
N LEU A 8 -19.01 43.24 -12.37
CA LEU A 8 -19.23 42.81 -10.99
C LEU A 8 -20.26 41.68 -10.97
N VAL A 9 -19.89 40.47 -10.54
CA VAL A 9 -20.82 39.34 -10.40
C VAL A 9 -21.46 39.40 -9.01
N SER A 10 -22.79 39.49 -8.97
CA SER A 10 -23.59 39.63 -7.76
C SER A 10 -23.65 38.33 -6.94
N LEU A 11 -23.29 38.43 -5.66
CA LEU A 11 -23.43 37.36 -4.66
C LEU A 11 -24.85 37.36 -4.09
N SER A 12 -25.65 36.34 -4.38
CA SER A 12 -27.01 36.20 -3.81
C SER A 12 -26.96 35.54 -2.43
N LEU A 13 -27.21 36.34 -1.39
CA LEU A 13 -27.38 35.90 -0.01
C LEU A 13 -28.85 35.52 0.24
N PHE A 14 -29.13 34.30 0.70
CA PHE A 14 -30.42 33.97 1.30
C PHE A 14 -30.22 33.61 2.77
N ALA A 15 -30.55 34.58 3.64
CA ALA A 15 -30.72 34.36 5.06
C ALA A 15 -32.22 34.42 5.37
N SER A 16 -32.75 33.36 5.99
CA SER A 16 -34.06 33.41 6.65
C SER A 16 -33.85 32.97 8.09
N ALA A 17 -34.15 33.87 9.01
CA ALA A 17 -34.10 33.62 10.44
C ALA A 17 -35.51 33.26 10.94
N ALA A 18 -35.60 32.21 11.76
CA ALA A 18 -36.75 31.93 12.59
C ALA A 18 -36.28 31.82 14.05
N THR A 19 -37.12 32.27 14.98
CA THR A 19 -36.75 32.62 16.36
C THR A 19 -36.69 31.43 17.33
N LEU A 20 -35.86 31.57 18.38
CA LEU A 20 -35.88 30.74 19.60
C LEU A 20 -37.20 31.01 20.39
N ALA A 21 -37.70 30.22 21.35
CA ALA A 21 -37.06 29.41 22.41
C ALA A 21 -38.11 28.43 23.05
N PRO A 22 -37.93 27.79 24.23
CA PRO A 22 -36.86 26.87 24.64
C PRO A 22 -37.36 25.56 25.36
N ILE A 23 -36.40 24.71 25.76
CA ILE A 23 -36.43 23.61 26.77
C ILE A 23 -37.37 22.39 26.56
N ALA A 24 -36.77 21.23 26.21
CA ALA A 24 -36.95 19.95 26.92
C ALA A 24 -35.92 18.91 26.41
N SER A 25 -35.01 18.45 27.27
CA SER A 25 -34.19 17.28 26.98
C SER A 25 -34.99 16.00 27.25
N PRO A 26 -34.90 14.99 26.37
CA PRO A 26 -34.44 13.71 26.92
C PRO A 26 -33.36 13.01 26.07
N VAL A 27 -32.48 12.33 26.79
CA VAL A 27 -31.47 11.40 26.26
C VAL A 27 -32.15 10.17 25.67
N PHE A 28 -31.93 9.81 24.40
CA PHE A 28 -31.59 8.42 23.99
C PHE A 28 -31.23 8.26 22.49
N ALA A 29 -30.40 7.24 22.22
CA ALA A 29 -30.22 6.50 20.96
C ALA A 29 -30.12 7.26 19.61
N ALA A 30 -28.87 7.47 19.16
CA ALA A 30 -28.57 7.76 17.75
C ALA A 30 -28.93 6.56 16.85
N LYS A 31 -30.07 6.65 16.14
CA LYS A 31 -30.46 5.70 15.09
C LYS A 31 -29.99 6.24 13.73
N SER A 32 -28.86 5.70 13.24
CA SER A 32 -28.28 6.12 11.96
C SER A 32 -29.25 5.89 10.80
N ILE A 33 -29.60 6.97 10.11
CA ILE A 33 -30.40 6.93 8.87
C ILE A 33 -29.61 6.19 7.80
N VAL A 34 -30.24 5.20 7.18
CA VAL A 34 -29.71 4.51 6.01
C VAL A 34 -30.11 5.32 4.77
N THR A 35 -29.16 6.07 4.20
CA THR A 35 -29.31 6.56 2.83
C THR A 35 -28.92 5.43 1.89
N GLU A 36 -29.90 4.80 1.26
CA GLU A 36 -29.65 3.95 0.09
C GLU A 36 -29.06 4.80 -1.04
N ASN A 37 -27.96 4.34 -1.64
CA ASN A 37 -27.54 4.79 -2.95
C ASN A 37 -27.32 3.55 -3.82
N LYS A 38 -28.24 3.37 -4.79
CA LYS A 38 -28.20 2.28 -5.76
C LYS A 38 -27.34 2.70 -6.95
N THR A 39 -26.76 1.70 -7.63
CA THR A 39 -26.14 1.82 -8.97
C THR A 39 -24.71 2.35 -9.05
N ALA A 40 -23.75 1.47 -8.74
CA ALA A 40 -22.73 1.09 -9.73
C ALA A 40 -22.09 -0.24 -9.31
N ASN A 41 -22.02 -1.23 -10.21
CA ASN A 41 -21.24 -2.46 -9.99
C ASN A 41 -19.75 -2.17 -10.19
N ALA A 42 -19.17 -1.40 -9.26
CA ALA A 42 -17.75 -1.08 -9.23
C ALA A 42 -16.95 -2.34 -8.89
N LYS A 43 -16.55 -3.07 -9.95
CA LYS A 43 -15.74 -4.28 -9.89
C LYS A 43 -14.51 -4.04 -9.01
N ALA A 44 -14.45 -4.77 -7.90
CA ALA A 44 -13.63 -4.40 -6.74
C ALA A 44 -12.14 -4.29 -7.07
N GLU A 45 -11.54 -3.15 -6.73
CA GLU A 45 -10.12 -2.90 -6.98
C GLU A 45 -9.25 -3.59 -5.92
N ASP A 46 -8.33 -4.46 -6.37
CA ASP A 46 -7.41 -5.20 -5.51
C ASP A 46 -6.12 -4.40 -5.31
N VAL A 47 -6.05 -3.67 -4.19
CA VAL A 47 -4.86 -2.91 -3.79
C VAL A 47 -3.82 -3.85 -3.16
N GLN A 48 -2.67 -3.99 -3.83
CA GLN A 48 -1.59 -4.88 -3.42
C GLN A 48 -0.34 -4.08 -3.02
N THR A 49 0.12 -4.20 -1.78
CA THR A 49 1.45 -3.69 -1.43
C THR A 49 2.55 -4.62 -1.93
N ILE A 50 3.39 -4.13 -2.84
CA ILE A 50 4.65 -4.78 -3.25
C ILE A 50 5.84 -4.09 -2.56
N LYS A 51 7.01 -4.73 -2.58
CA LYS A 51 8.24 -4.06 -2.18
C LYS A 51 8.80 -3.23 -3.32
N MET A 52 9.51 -2.18 -2.92
CA MET A 52 10.28 -1.30 -3.77
C MET A 52 11.67 -1.13 -3.14
N THR A 53 12.72 -1.10 -3.96
CA THR A 53 14.08 -0.73 -3.54
C THR A 53 14.58 0.33 -4.49
N ILE A 54 15.24 1.36 -3.98
CA ILE A 54 15.82 2.45 -4.78
C ILE A 54 17.31 2.56 -4.40
N THR A 55 18.20 2.47 -5.39
CA THR A 55 19.65 2.47 -5.22
C THR A 55 20.33 3.43 -6.18
N LYS A 56 21.51 3.93 -5.82
CA LYS A 56 22.30 4.78 -6.73
C LYS A 56 22.66 3.97 -7.98
N THR A 57 22.46 4.58 -9.14
CA THR A 57 22.54 3.95 -10.47
C THR A 57 23.76 3.03 -10.61
N GLY A 58 23.52 1.78 -10.99
CA GLY A 58 24.57 0.78 -11.15
C GLY A 58 25.13 0.18 -9.85
N THR A 59 24.58 0.52 -8.68
CA THR A 59 25.07 0.05 -7.37
C THR A 59 23.96 -0.57 -6.50
N ASP A 60 24.37 -1.27 -5.44
CA ASP A 60 23.49 -1.76 -4.37
C ASP A 60 23.33 -0.75 -3.20
N LYS A 61 23.94 0.46 -3.28
CA LYS A 61 23.89 1.48 -2.21
C LYS A 61 22.56 2.24 -2.27
N PRO A 62 21.92 2.59 -1.14
CA PRO A 62 20.71 3.40 -1.14
C PRO A 62 20.90 4.74 -1.88
N SER A 63 19.89 5.10 -2.67
CA SER A 63 19.72 6.44 -3.27
C SER A 63 19.35 7.46 -2.19
N ASP A 64 19.63 8.74 -2.43
CA ASP A 64 19.29 9.80 -1.47
C ASP A 64 17.76 10.05 -1.45
N ALA A 65 17.08 9.83 -2.58
CA ALA A 65 15.63 9.75 -2.71
C ALA A 65 15.01 8.68 -1.77
N ALA A 66 15.74 7.61 -1.44
CA ALA A 66 15.29 6.59 -0.49
C ALA A 66 15.22 7.08 0.97
N MET A 67 15.65 8.32 1.25
CA MET A 67 15.42 9.00 2.54
C MET A 67 13.97 9.50 2.69
N PHE A 68 13.29 9.81 1.58
CA PHE A 68 11.92 10.31 1.56
C PHE A 68 10.91 9.21 1.17
N LEU A 69 11.36 8.25 0.34
CA LEU A 69 10.54 7.21 -0.26
C LEU A 69 10.55 5.91 0.56
N GLY A 70 9.35 5.39 0.84
CA GLY A 70 9.19 4.13 1.58
C GLY A 70 9.69 2.89 0.82
N LYS A 71 9.93 1.77 1.54
CA LYS A 71 10.38 0.48 0.96
C LYS A 71 9.27 -0.33 0.27
N ASN A 72 8.15 0.29 -0.03
CA ASN A 72 6.95 -0.35 -0.53
C ASN A 72 6.21 0.56 -1.52
N ALA A 73 5.52 -0.06 -2.47
CA ALA A 73 4.57 0.60 -3.35
C ALA A 73 3.20 -0.08 -3.20
N GLU A 74 2.12 0.68 -3.33
CA GLU A 74 0.75 0.14 -3.40
C GLU A 74 0.30 0.14 -4.86
N VAL A 75 0.01 -1.03 -5.40
CA VAL A 75 -0.43 -1.20 -6.80
C VAL A 75 -1.90 -1.55 -6.81
N THR A 76 -2.69 -0.74 -7.51
CA THR A 76 -4.12 -0.98 -7.72
C THR A 76 -4.31 -1.87 -8.94
N VAL A 77 -4.97 -3.02 -8.75
CA VAL A 77 -5.25 -3.99 -9.80
C VAL A 77 -6.76 -4.08 -10.02
N LYS A 78 -7.19 -3.95 -11.28
CA LYS A 78 -8.58 -4.07 -11.72
C LYS A 78 -8.62 -4.97 -12.94
N ASP A 79 -9.56 -5.92 -12.99
CA ASP A 79 -9.71 -6.83 -14.13
C ASP A 79 -8.45 -7.63 -14.52
N GLY A 80 -7.60 -7.94 -13.52
CA GLY A 80 -6.32 -8.60 -13.75
C GLY A 80 -5.25 -7.72 -14.41
N LYS A 81 -5.51 -6.42 -14.58
CA LYS A 81 -4.58 -5.40 -15.08
C LYS A 81 -4.16 -4.45 -13.97
N ILE A 82 -2.93 -3.95 -14.03
CA ILE A 82 -2.51 -2.83 -13.18
C ILE A 82 -3.20 -1.56 -13.70
N VAL A 83 -3.69 -0.73 -12.78
CA VAL A 83 -4.33 0.57 -13.09
C VAL A 83 -3.43 1.72 -12.63
N SER A 84 -2.92 1.63 -11.41
CA SER A 84 -2.04 2.66 -10.84
C SER A 84 -1.02 2.08 -9.87
N VAL A 85 0.06 2.84 -9.66
CA VAL A 85 1.06 2.63 -8.62
C VAL A 85 1.08 3.85 -7.71
N LYS A 86 1.04 3.65 -6.41
CA LYS A 86 1.10 4.71 -5.40
C LYS A 86 2.33 4.55 -4.54
N ILE A 87 3.14 5.59 -4.45
CA ILE A 87 4.32 5.66 -3.59
C ILE A 87 4.08 6.69 -2.50
N HIS A 88 4.28 6.29 -1.24
CA HIS A 88 4.16 7.19 -0.10
C HIS A 88 5.50 7.87 0.20
N VAL A 89 5.45 9.18 0.41
CA VAL A 89 6.55 10.06 0.84
C VAL A 89 6.32 10.44 2.29
N ASP A 90 7.32 10.23 3.16
CA ASP A 90 7.20 10.52 4.60
C ASP A 90 8.50 11.15 5.15
N GLY A 91 8.46 12.47 5.36
CA GLY A 91 9.57 13.22 5.93
C GLY A 91 9.80 13.00 7.41
N SER A 92 8.83 12.42 8.15
CA SER A 92 8.92 12.25 9.60
C SER A 92 9.93 11.17 10.02
N THR A 93 10.27 10.26 9.10
CA THR A 93 11.10 9.07 9.38
C THR A 93 12.59 9.36 9.52
N ASN A 94 13.07 10.51 9.05
CA ASN A 94 14.48 10.88 9.05
C ASN A 94 14.69 12.22 9.80
N PRO A 95 15.61 12.31 10.79
CA PRO A 95 15.85 13.53 11.54
C PRO A 95 16.15 14.77 10.69
N ARG A 96 16.73 14.63 9.48
CA ARG A 96 17.03 15.77 8.59
C ARG A 96 15.80 16.32 7.84
N THR A 97 14.72 15.56 7.75
CA THR A 97 13.50 15.92 6.99
C THR A 97 12.29 16.07 7.90
N LYS A 98 12.42 15.73 9.19
CA LYS A 98 11.35 15.80 10.17
C LYS A 98 10.93 17.25 10.39
N GLY A 99 9.62 17.51 10.30
CA GLY A 99 9.06 18.86 10.39
C GLY A 99 9.16 19.70 9.11
N GLN A 100 9.78 19.16 8.05
CA GLN A 100 9.78 19.80 6.73
C GLN A 100 8.48 19.46 5.97
N ASN A 101 8.05 20.37 5.10
CA ASN A 101 6.86 20.18 4.26
C ASN A 101 7.26 19.45 2.96
N MET A 102 6.91 18.17 2.85
CA MET A 102 7.23 17.31 1.71
C MET A 102 6.58 17.78 0.40
N ALA A 103 5.41 18.42 0.45
CA ALA A 103 4.73 18.90 -0.76
C ALA A 103 5.43 20.12 -1.40
N LYS A 104 6.11 20.94 -0.58
CA LYS A 104 6.98 22.03 -1.08
C LYS A 104 8.39 21.54 -1.42
N MET A 105 8.90 20.56 -0.66
CA MET A 105 10.27 20.09 -0.75
C MET A 105 10.48 19.02 -1.83
N VAL A 106 9.48 18.19 -2.17
CA VAL A 106 9.57 17.27 -3.31
C VAL A 106 8.89 17.92 -4.51
N ALA A 107 9.70 18.41 -5.44
CA ALA A 107 9.22 19.16 -6.61
C ALA A 107 8.59 18.23 -7.65
N SER A 108 9.24 17.11 -7.97
CA SER A 108 8.70 16.11 -8.89
C SER A 108 9.27 14.71 -8.64
N PHE A 109 8.54 13.72 -9.12
CA PHE A 109 8.97 12.32 -9.09
C PHE A 109 8.46 11.61 -10.35
N ALA A 110 9.39 11.04 -11.12
CA ALA A 110 9.11 10.22 -12.28
C ALA A 110 9.65 8.80 -12.09
N ILE A 111 8.92 7.81 -12.61
CA ILE A 111 9.30 6.40 -12.63
C ILE A 111 9.25 5.92 -14.08
N ASN A 112 10.35 5.38 -14.59
CA ASN A 112 10.51 4.98 -16.00
C ASN A 112 10.12 6.11 -17.00
N GLY A 113 10.43 7.37 -16.67
CA GLY A 113 10.07 8.56 -17.45
C GLY A 113 8.64 9.08 -17.26
N VAL A 114 7.79 8.35 -16.53
CA VAL A 114 6.40 8.76 -16.27
C VAL A 114 6.32 9.55 -14.96
N LYS A 115 5.95 10.84 -15.05
CA LYS A 115 5.72 11.71 -13.87
C LYS A 115 4.50 11.25 -13.08
N GLY A 116 4.59 11.32 -11.75
CA GLY A 116 3.48 11.03 -10.83
C GLY A 116 2.76 12.29 -10.35
N GLU A 117 1.49 12.16 -10.02
CA GLU A 117 0.68 13.22 -9.42
C GLU A 117 0.75 13.19 -7.89
N GLN A 118 0.98 14.34 -7.25
CA GLN A 118 0.84 14.47 -5.80
C GLN A 118 -0.63 14.43 -5.38
N LYS A 119 -0.98 13.59 -4.41
CA LYS A 119 -2.30 13.47 -3.76
C LYS A 119 -2.13 13.20 -2.26
N ASN A 120 -3.24 13.21 -1.53
CA ASN A 120 -3.29 12.82 -0.10
C ASN A 120 -2.23 13.53 0.77
N ILE A 121 -1.99 14.81 0.49
CA ILE A 121 -1.04 15.63 1.25
C ILE A 121 -1.59 15.82 2.67
N ALA A 122 -0.78 15.52 3.69
CA ALA A 122 -1.14 15.74 5.08
C ALA A 122 -1.34 17.24 5.37
N GLN A 123 -2.14 17.60 6.39
CA GLN A 123 -2.45 19.01 6.71
C GLN A 123 -1.20 19.83 7.06
N ASP A 124 -0.20 19.21 7.68
CA ASP A 124 1.13 19.80 7.96
C ASP A 124 2.11 19.69 6.78
N GLY A 125 1.72 19.00 5.70
CA GLY A 125 2.55 18.64 4.56
C GLY A 125 3.67 17.65 4.86
N SER A 126 3.69 17.00 6.03
CA SER A 126 4.77 16.08 6.45
C SER A 126 4.87 14.80 5.61
N SER A 127 3.79 14.47 4.90
CA SER A 127 3.68 13.30 4.03
C SER A 127 2.70 13.55 2.89
N LEU A 128 2.86 12.80 1.80
CA LEU A 128 1.98 12.80 0.63
C LEU A 128 2.11 11.50 -0.15
N ASP A 129 1.17 11.22 -1.05
CA ASP A 129 1.22 10.10 -1.98
C ASP A 129 1.48 10.60 -3.40
N PHE A 130 2.49 10.03 -4.10
CA PHE A 130 2.58 10.14 -5.55
C PHE A 130 1.80 9.00 -6.20
N ILE A 131 0.85 9.34 -7.08
CA ILE A 131 0.08 8.38 -7.89
C ILE A 131 0.59 8.39 -9.32
N PHE A 132 0.93 7.21 -9.83
CA PHE A 132 1.39 6.97 -11.19
C PHE A 132 0.38 6.09 -11.94
N PRO A 133 0.21 6.27 -13.27
CA PRO A 133 -0.55 5.34 -14.09
C PRO A 133 0.17 4.00 -14.25
N ALA A 134 -0.55 2.99 -14.75
CA ALA A 134 -0.02 1.64 -14.99
C ALA A 134 1.26 1.59 -15.84
N SER A 135 1.45 2.53 -16.77
CA SER A 135 2.63 2.62 -17.65
C SER A 135 3.94 2.88 -16.90
N ALA A 136 3.89 3.45 -15.69
CA ALA A 136 5.06 3.63 -14.85
C ALA A 136 5.56 2.30 -14.23
N TYR A 137 4.71 1.27 -14.14
CA TYR A 137 5.08 0.00 -13.53
C TYR A 137 5.88 -0.90 -14.48
N LYS A 138 7.00 -1.41 -13.97
CA LYS A 138 7.79 -2.47 -14.61
C LYS A 138 8.21 -3.48 -13.54
N GLU A 139 7.99 -4.77 -13.78
CA GLU A 139 8.50 -5.82 -12.88
C GLU A 139 10.04 -5.87 -12.94
N GLY A 140 10.71 -5.95 -11.79
CA GLY A 140 12.16 -5.92 -11.74
C GLY A 140 12.73 -4.50 -11.87
N LYS A 141 13.81 -4.34 -12.65
CA LYS A 141 14.56 -3.08 -12.76
C LYS A 141 13.87 -2.04 -13.64
N GLY A 142 13.86 -0.81 -13.15
CA GLY A 142 13.50 0.42 -13.85
C GLY A 142 14.35 1.59 -13.38
N THR A 143 14.03 2.80 -13.83
CA THR A 143 14.70 4.05 -13.43
C THR A 143 13.76 4.98 -12.68
N VAL A 144 14.32 5.87 -11.86
CA VAL A 144 13.61 7.01 -11.28
C VAL A 144 14.36 8.31 -11.49
N GLU A 145 13.60 9.39 -11.58
CA GLU A 145 14.10 10.76 -11.54
C GLU A 145 13.33 11.47 -10.43
N PHE A 146 14.05 11.97 -9.42
CA PHE A 146 13.47 12.54 -8.21
C PHE A 146 14.06 13.94 -8.01
N GLN A 147 13.19 14.94 -7.93
CA GLN A 147 13.58 16.34 -7.83
C GLN A 147 13.14 16.91 -6.48
N ILE A 148 14.05 17.51 -5.73
CA ILE A 148 13.75 18.18 -4.46
C ILE A 148 14.16 19.65 -4.48
N ASN A 149 13.36 20.50 -3.83
CA ASN A 149 13.71 21.87 -3.50
C ASN A 149 14.36 21.89 -2.11
N ALA A 150 15.68 22.02 -2.06
CA ALA A 150 16.44 22.12 -0.82
C ALA A 150 17.16 23.48 -0.76
N MET A 151 16.92 24.25 0.30
CA MET A 151 17.57 25.57 0.54
C MET A 151 17.45 26.55 -0.65
N GLY A 152 16.32 26.52 -1.37
CA GLY A 152 16.09 27.39 -2.55
C GLY A 152 16.63 26.86 -3.88
N HIS A 153 17.35 25.73 -3.87
CA HIS A 153 17.87 25.08 -5.08
C HIS A 153 17.09 23.82 -5.43
N ALA A 154 16.79 23.63 -6.71
CA ALA A 154 16.29 22.36 -7.24
C ALA A 154 17.46 21.38 -7.42
N MET A 155 17.32 20.19 -6.84
CA MET A 155 18.31 19.12 -6.88
C MET A 155 17.70 17.88 -7.52
N ASP A 156 18.32 17.40 -8.60
CA ASP A 156 17.87 16.27 -9.40
C ASP A 156 18.71 15.02 -9.09
N GLU A 157 18.06 13.93 -8.67
CA GLU A 157 18.70 12.61 -8.55
C GLU A 157 18.10 11.62 -9.56
N LYS A 158 18.97 10.96 -10.33
CA LYS A 158 18.62 9.76 -11.12
C LYS A 158 19.10 8.51 -10.39
N ALA A 159 18.22 7.54 -10.22
CA ALA A 159 18.51 6.31 -9.49
C ALA A 159 17.86 5.07 -10.11
N ASP A 160 18.37 3.89 -9.75
CA ASP A 160 17.78 2.60 -10.10
C ASP A 160 16.63 2.26 -9.14
N ILE A 161 15.51 1.80 -9.68
CA ILE A 161 14.38 1.26 -8.90
C ILE A 161 14.19 -0.23 -9.21
N THR A 162 13.82 -1.01 -8.21
CA THR A 162 13.41 -2.40 -8.38
C THR A 162 12.07 -2.68 -7.70
N PHE A 163 11.09 -3.13 -8.47
CA PHE A 163 9.79 -3.57 -7.97
C PHE A 163 9.69 -5.09 -7.85
N ASP A 164 9.11 -5.56 -6.74
CA ASP A 164 8.62 -6.94 -6.61
C ASP A 164 7.45 -7.19 -7.59
N LYS A 165 7.29 -8.46 -8.01
CA LYS A 165 6.18 -8.91 -8.88
C LYS A 165 4.80 -8.68 -8.25
N VAL A 166 3.91 -8.01 -8.99
CA VAL A 166 2.48 -7.91 -8.66
C VAL A 166 1.78 -9.24 -8.91
N ILE A 167 0.94 -9.69 -7.97
CA ILE A 167 0.21 -10.97 -8.07
C ILE A 167 -1.17 -10.69 -8.64
N LEU A 168 -1.24 -10.53 -9.97
CA LEU A 168 -2.51 -10.36 -10.68
C LEU A 168 -3.45 -11.54 -10.36
N PRO A 169 -4.71 -11.30 -9.96
CA PRO A 169 -5.69 -12.38 -9.89
C PRO A 169 -5.87 -12.94 -11.30
N ALA A 170 -6.00 -14.26 -11.42
CA ALA A 170 -6.35 -14.86 -12.70
C ALA A 170 -7.69 -14.27 -13.15
N ALA A 171 -7.74 -13.69 -14.35
CA ALA A 171 -9.02 -13.40 -14.98
C ALA A 171 -9.81 -14.71 -15.07
N ASP A 172 -11.08 -14.70 -14.67
CA ASP A 172 -11.91 -15.90 -14.61
C ASP A 172 -12.03 -16.54 -15.99
N LYS A 173 -11.19 -17.57 -16.21
CA LYS A 173 -11.32 -18.51 -17.32
C LYS A 173 -12.06 -19.73 -16.81
N THR A 174 -13.38 -19.71 -17.00
CA THR A 174 -14.28 -20.86 -16.88
C THR A 174 -13.89 -21.94 -17.90
N ALA A 175 -12.88 -22.77 -17.56
CA ALA A 175 -12.50 -23.94 -18.36
C ALA A 175 -12.01 -25.11 -17.47
N LYS A 176 -12.87 -26.12 -17.36
CA LYS A 176 -12.67 -27.39 -16.65
C LYS A 176 -11.83 -28.38 -17.49
N LYS A 177 -10.64 -28.80 -17.04
CA LYS A 177 -10.09 -30.14 -17.40
C LYS A 177 -9.05 -30.74 -16.42
N THR A 178 -9.56 -31.60 -15.53
CA THR A 178 -9.01 -32.88 -15.03
C THR A 178 -7.49 -33.16 -14.96
N THR A 179 -6.99 -33.29 -13.71
CA THR A 179 -6.19 -34.41 -13.15
C THR A 179 -5.44 -35.44 -14.05
N LYS A 180 -4.17 -35.73 -13.69
CA LYS A 180 -3.65 -37.11 -13.49
C LYS A 180 -2.47 -37.16 -12.47
N LYS A 181 -2.22 -38.34 -11.88
CA LYS A 181 -1.34 -38.67 -10.70
C LYS A 181 0.14 -38.99 -11.06
N ALA A 182 0.97 -39.25 -10.00
CA ALA A 182 2.23 -40.05 -9.91
C ALA A 182 3.57 -39.26 -9.88
N LYS A 183 4.71 -39.75 -9.33
CA LYS A 183 5.05 -40.73 -8.24
C LYS A 183 6.50 -40.39 -7.75
N THR A 184 6.73 -40.04 -6.48
CA THR A 184 7.51 -40.84 -5.47
C THR A 184 9.06 -40.67 -5.45
N SER A 185 9.66 -40.91 -4.27
CA SER A 185 11.10 -41.06 -3.89
C SER A 185 11.85 -39.76 -3.50
N HIS A 186 12.54 -39.56 -2.36
CA HIS A 186 13.31 -40.34 -1.33
C HIS A 186 14.87 -40.33 -1.42
N ASN A 187 15.45 -39.26 -0.82
CA ASN A 187 16.55 -39.23 0.17
C ASN A 187 18.06 -39.45 -0.18
N LYS A 188 18.91 -38.65 0.50
CA LYS A 188 20.42 -38.64 0.57
C LYS A 188 21.16 -38.40 -0.78
N THR A 189 22.39 -37.87 -0.85
CA THR A 189 23.47 -37.66 0.17
C THR A 189 24.24 -36.33 -0.05
N VAL A 190 25.18 -35.99 0.83
CA VAL A 190 25.94 -34.71 0.89
C VAL A 190 27.27 -34.78 0.11
N LYS A 191 27.68 -33.69 -0.57
CA LYS A 191 29.08 -33.18 -0.60
C LYS A 191 29.15 -31.73 -1.17
N LYS A 192 30.28 -31.05 -0.93
CA LYS A 192 30.46 -29.58 -0.96
C LYS A 192 31.53 -29.18 -1.98
N ALA A 193 31.26 -28.22 -2.88
CA ALA A 193 32.26 -27.59 -3.75
C ALA A 193 31.94 -26.11 -4.08
N LYS A 194 32.93 -25.37 -4.57
CA LYS A 194 33.01 -23.89 -4.62
C LYS A 194 32.07 -23.19 -5.63
N GLN A 195 31.40 -22.14 -5.13
CA GLN A 195 31.37 -20.77 -5.68
C GLN A 195 31.11 -20.56 -7.20
N THR A 196 29.84 -20.41 -7.59
CA THR A 196 29.43 -19.64 -8.78
C THR A 196 28.12 -18.85 -8.56
N LYS A 197 28.09 -17.63 -9.12
CA LYS A 197 26.95 -16.73 -9.44
C LYS A 197 25.59 -17.02 -8.77
N HIS A 198 25.26 -16.31 -7.68
CA HIS A 198 23.99 -16.47 -6.95
C HIS A 198 22.79 -15.72 -7.56
N VAL A 199 22.09 -16.36 -8.50
CA VAL A 199 20.68 -16.05 -8.78
C VAL A 199 19.84 -16.40 -7.55
N LYS A 200 19.38 -15.40 -6.80
CA LYS A 200 18.59 -15.59 -5.55
C LYS A 200 17.16 -16.09 -5.83
N LYS A 201 17.04 -17.40 -6.12
CA LYS A 201 15.75 -18.12 -6.19
C LYS A 201 14.97 -17.90 -4.88
N ALA A 202 13.79 -17.29 -4.97
CA ALA A 202 13.01 -16.86 -3.80
C ALA A 202 12.72 -18.03 -2.83
N LYS A 203 13.29 -17.97 -1.63
CA LYS A 203 13.15 -19.01 -0.60
C LYS A 203 11.69 -19.05 -0.13
N LYS A 204 10.90 -20.05 -0.56
CA LYS A 204 9.49 -20.22 -0.14
C LYS A 204 9.42 -20.19 1.40
N ALA A 205 8.60 -19.30 1.95
CA ALA A 205 8.49 -19.11 3.40
C ALA A 205 8.07 -20.43 4.08
N ARG A 206 8.90 -20.92 5.01
CA ARG A 206 8.67 -22.21 5.69
C ARG A 206 7.30 -22.20 6.39
N LYS A 207 6.46 -23.16 6.02
CA LYS A 207 5.13 -23.40 6.60
C LYS A 207 5.29 -24.05 7.98
N VAL A 208 4.64 -23.49 9.00
CA VAL A 208 4.65 -23.99 10.37
C VAL A 208 3.20 -24.15 10.85
N LYS A 209 2.81 -25.37 11.24
CA LYS A 209 1.51 -25.62 11.89
C LYS A 209 1.60 -25.14 13.34
N ARG A 210 0.70 -24.24 13.75
CA ARG A 210 0.56 -23.77 15.13
C ARG A 210 -0.88 -23.99 15.62
N THR A 211 -1.07 -24.29 16.89
CA THR A 211 -2.39 -24.54 17.50
C THR A 211 -2.86 -23.26 18.19
N LEU A 212 -4.14 -22.90 18.07
CA LEU A 212 -4.70 -21.74 18.77
C LEU A 212 -4.98 -22.04 20.24
N LYS A 213 -4.46 -21.21 21.15
CA LYS A 213 -4.76 -21.26 22.60
C LYS A 213 -6.01 -20.48 23.00
N HIS A 214 -6.43 -19.55 22.14
CA HIS A 214 -7.64 -18.73 22.33
C HIS A 214 -8.42 -18.60 21.02
N ASN A 215 -9.71 -18.27 21.12
CA ASN A 215 -10.51 -17.87 19.95
C ASN A 215 -9.84 -16.67 19.24
N ALA A 216 -9.76 -16.71 17.91
CA ALA A 216 -8.98 -15.77 17.13
C ALA A 216 -9.73 -15.23 15.92
N TYR A 217 -9.71 -13.90 15.78
CA TYR A 217 -10.13 -13.24 14.56
C TYR A 217 -9.02 -13.29 13.51
N ILE A 218 -9.41 -13.33 12.24
CA ILE A 218 -8.50 -13.08 11.12
C ILE A 218 -8.45 -11.57 10.88
N TYR A 219 -7.25 -11.05 10.62
CA TYR A 219 -6.97 -9.64 10.38
C TYR A 219 -6.40 -9.43 8.98
N LYS A 220 -6.68 -8.28 8.38
CA LYS A 220 -6.00 -7.77 7.18
C LYS A 220 -4.68 -7.08 7.58
N LYS A 221 -3.81 -6.74 6.61
CA LYS A 221 -2.54 -6.03 6.88
C LYS A 221 -2.75 -4.69 7.58
N ASN A 222 -3.86 -3.99 7.32
CA ASN A 222 -4.26 -2.73 7.95
C ASN A 222 -4.83 -2.86 9.39
N GLY A 223 -4.58 -3.98 10.08
CA GLY A 223 -5.00 -4.19 11.47
C GLY A 223 -6.51 -4.35 11.70
N LYS A 224 -7.36 -4.11 10.70
CA LYS A 224 -8.82 -4.34 10.80
C LYS A 224 -9.12 -5.84 10.69
N ARG A 225 -10.22 -6.29 11.31
CA ARG A 225 -10.71 -7.67 11.18
C ARG A 225 -11.08 -7.93 9.70
N ALA A 226 -10.70 -9.09 9.17
CA ALA A 226 -10.95 -9.44 7.78
C ALA A 226 -12.42 -9.77 7.51
N ASN A 227 -13.10 -10.36 8.50
CA ASN A 227 -14.51 -10.72 8.50
C ASN A 227 -14.99 -10.95 9.96
N LYS A 228 -16.27 -11.28 10.14
CA LYS A 228 -16.85 -11.70 11.43
C LYS A 228 -16.48 -13.14 11.84
N LYS A 229 -15.72 -13.89 11.02
CA LYS A 229 -15.40 -15.31 11.27
C LYS A 229 -14.36 -15.44 12.38
N VAL A 230 -14.66 -16.30 13.35
CA VAL A 230 -13.77 -16.65 14.47
C VAL A 230 -13.17 -18.03 14.23
N LEU A 231 -11.84 -18.12 14.28
CA LEU A 231 -11.14 -19.40 14.41
C LEU A 231 -11.22 -19.84 15.87
N LYS A 232 -11.76 -21.02 16.13
CA LYS A 232 -11.97 -21.53 17.49
C LYS A 232 -10.65 -21.97 18.14
N LYS A 233 -10.62 -21.95 19.48
CA LYS A 233 -9.57 -22.56 20.32
C LYS A 233 -9.27 -24.00 19.87
N HIS A 234 -8.04 -24.46 20.08
CA HIS A 234 -7.51 -25.78 19.68
C HIS A 234 -7.42 -26.05 18.16
N HIS A 235 -7.97 -25.18 17.31
CA HIS A 235 -7.82 -25.31 15.85
C HIS A 235 -6.36 -25.10 15.41
N ARG A 236 -5.87 -25.96 14.51
CA ARG A 236 -4.50 -25.89 13.97
C ARG A 236 -4.46 -25.02 12.71
N VAL A 237 -3.68 -23.94 12.76
CA VAL A 237 -3.55 -22.99 11.65
C VAL A 237 -2.15 -23.06 11.05
N ASN A 238 -2.08 -23.03 9.73
CA ASN A 238 -0.81 -22.92 9.01
C ASN A 238 -0.34 -21.46 9.06
N THR A 239 0.89 -21.26 9.53
CA THR A 239 1.53 -19.95 9.63
C THR A 239 2.80 -19.92 8.78
N TYR A 240 3.15 -18.74 8.24
CA TYR A 240 4.21 -18.60 7.25
C TYR A 240 5.20 -17.50 7.64
N GLY A 241 6.47 -17.88 7.85
CA GLY A 241 7.55 -16.96 8.20
C GLY A 241 7.59 -16.53 9.68
N ARG A 242 8.33 -15.46 9.96
CA ARG A 242 8.43 -14.82 11.28
C ARG A 242 7.15 -14.01 11.58
N ALA A 243 6.92 -13.72 12.86
CA ALA A 243 5.86 -12.77 13.22
C ALA A 243 6.21 -11.37 12.73
N ILE A 244 5.19 -10.60 12.32
CA ILE A 244 5.32 -9.20 11.91
C ILE A 244 4.58 -8.29 12.89
N LYS A 245 5.05 -7.05 13.07
CA LYS A 245 4.38 -6.03 13.89
C LYS A 245 3.40 -5.26 13.00
N LEU A 246 2.13 -5.21 13.39
CA LEU A 246 1.06 -4.42 12.75
C LEU A 246 0.36 -3.65 13.87
N HIS A 247 0.23 -2.32 13.76
CA HIS A 247 -0.46 -1.47 14.74
C HIS A 247 -0.09 -1.81 16.21
N GLY A 248 1.21 -1.80 16.50
CA GLY A 248 1.78 -2.10 17.83
C GLY A 248 1.83 -3.58 18.22
N LYS A 249 1.03 -4.46 17.60
CA LYS A 249 0.84 -5.87 18.03
C LYS A 249 1.50 -6.85 17.05
N TYR A 250 1.91 -8.03 17.52
CA TYR A 250 2.54 -9.06 16.70
C TYR A 250 1.54 -10.04 16.09
N PHE A 251 1.74 -10.43 14.84
CA PHE A 251 0.87 -11.34 14.07
C PHE A 251 1.68 -12.36 13.26
N TYR A 252 1.12 -13.55 13.05
CA TYR A 252 1.59 -14.49 12.03
C TYR A 252 0.71 -14.41 10.78
N ARG A 253 1.34 -14.48 9.60
CA ARG A 253 0.62 -14.61 8.32
C ARG A 253 0.07 -16.02 8.17
N ILE A 254 -1.20 -16.15 7.80
CA ILE A 254 -1.90 -17.45 7.63
C ILE A 254 -2.30 -17.76 6.17
N SER A 255 -2.48 -16.74 5.32
CA SER A 255 -2.63 -16.87 3.86
C SER A 255 -2.26 -15.53 3.17
N LYS A 256 -2.60 -15.32 1.88
CA LYS A 256 -2.47 -14.00 1.20
C LYS A 256 -3.24 -12.96 2.03
N ASN A 257 -2.59 -11.84 2.34
CA ASN A 257 -3.10 -10.67 3.06
C ASN A 257 -3.90 -10.95 4.38
N THR A 258 -3.68 -12.10 5.03
CA THR A 258 -4.46 -12.53 6.20
C THR A 258 -3.57 -13.00 7.35
N TYR A 259 -3.92 -12.53 8.54
CA TYR A 259 -3.05 -12.56 9.72
C TYR A 259 -3.83 -12.96 10.97
N VAL A 260 -3.16 -13.59 11.93
CA VAL A 260 -3.71 -13.90 13.26
C VAL A 260 -2.71 -13.43 14.31
N LYS A 261 -3.20 -12.83 15.40
CA LYS A 261 -2.37 -12.33 16.51
C LYS A 261 -1.47 -13.44 17.06
N ARG A 262 -0.19 -13.15 17.26
CA ARG A 262 0.81 -14.08 17.82
C ARG A 262 0.39 -14.57 19.21
N ALA A 263 -0.22 -13.70 20.02
CA ALA A 263 -0.68 -14.01 21.37
C ALA A 263 -1.84 -15.04 21.43
N ASN A 264 -2.46 -15.39 20.30
CA ASN A 264 -3.54 -16.38 20.26
C ASN A 264 -3.02 -17.82 20.02
N PHE A 265 -1.70 -18.03 19.91
CA PHE A 265 -1.02 -19.29 19.63
C PHE A 265 -0.14 -19.79 20.80
#